data_AF-A0A6L8MQ51-F1
#
_entry.id   AF-A0A6L8MQ51-F1
#
_cell.length_a   1.000
_cell.length_b   1.000
_cell.length_c   1.000
_cell.angle_alpha   90.00
_cell.angle_beta   90.00
_cell.angle_gamma   90.00
#
_symmetry.space_group_name_H-M   'P 1'
#
loop_
_entity.id
_entity.type
_entity.pdbx_description
1 polymer ?
#
loop_
_entity_poly.entity_id
_entity_poly.type
_entity_poly.pdbx_seq_one_letter_code
_entity_poly.pdbx_strand_id
1 'polypeptide(L)'
;MDWIDRALEVISLVTVSRHQEEVTEVSARERAAARRQFEQNLKSVSDAHAAALAKEVASSRGLGFEEGRAFERLDVARKEREAIEEAERLEREAAIERAKWLVSPNPLPISQHIAKFQSDVNGRLEYPPESESHQWDMILSDCPATYVIAGAGSGKSTSLVLRVLLLNLYAEIDRGQISVFTFTRASRADFIKKYRERMDEWGCPISEDEAKSVVRTFHSMVLKMARSAMHPRPVVLELLDRETEGPVQDFDVDNLLELTEKEAEAVMGEEAETGEARHTTKPE
;
A
#
# COMPACT_ATOMS: atom_id res chain seq x y z
N MET A 1 68.06 -47.33 65.85
CA MET A 1 68.23 -45.92 65.44
C MET A 1 69.36 -45.37 66.27
N ASP A 2 70.49 -45.09 65.62
CA ASP A 2 71.78 -44.86 66.27
C ASP A 2 71.80 -43.47 66.93
N TRP A 3 72.55 -43.31 68.01
CA TRP A 3 72.60 -42.05 68.78
C TRP A 3 73.23 -40.91 67.95
N ILE A 4 74.03 -41.28 66.95
CA ILE A 4 74.65 -40.40 65.97
C ILE A 4 73.59 -39.78 65.05
N ASP A 5 72.58 -40.55 64.63
CA ASP A 5 71.51 -40.06 63.74
C ASP A 5 70.67 -38.98 64.43
N ARG A 6 70.36 -39.15 65.72
CA ARG A 6 69.64 -38.15 66.52
C ARG A 6 70.45 -36.87 66.72
N ALA A 7 71.77 -36.99 66.90
CA ALA A 7 72.64 -35.81 67.06
C ALA A 7 72.73 -35.01 65.75
N LEU A 8 72.80 -35.68 64.60
CA LEU A 8 72.84 -35.05 63.28
C LEU A 8 71.51 -34.40 62.89
N GLU A 9 70.36 -35.00 63.26
CA GLU A 9 69.03 -34.41 63.06
C GLU A 9 68.86 -33.09 63.83
N VAL A 10 69.31 -33.04 65.08
CA VAL A 10 69.20 -31.84 65.92
C VAL A 10 70.08 -30.72 65.39
N ILE A 11 71.32 -31.01 64.95
CA ILE A 11 72.21 -29.99 64.37
C ILE A 11 71.65 -29.48 63.03
N SER A 12 71.09 -30.37 62.20
CA SER A 12 70.44 -29.98 60.95
C SER A 12 69.23 -29.06 61.16
N LEU A 13 68.36 -29.40 62.11
CA LEU A 13 67.17 -28.60 62.43
C LEU A 13 67.53 -27.22 62.99
N VAL A 14 68.52 -27.14 63.89
CA VAL A 14 68.97 -25.85 64.46
C VAL A 14 69.57 -24.92 63.40
N THR A 15 70.25 -25.49 62.39
CA THR A 15 70.87 -24.71 61.32
C THR A 15 69.82 -24.22 60.30
N VAL A 16 68.81 -25.05 60.00
CA VAL A 16 67.70 -24.68 59.11
C VAL A 16 66.80 -23.63 59.75
N SER A 17 66.46 -23.76 61.04
CA SER A 17 65.62 -22.77 61.74
C SER A 17 66.27 -21.39 61.79
N ARG A 18 67.58 -21.31 62.05
CA ARG A 18 68.32 -20.04 62.04
C ARG A 18 68.37 -19.39 60.65
N HIS A 19 68.59 -20.18 59.61
CA HIS A 19 68.60 -19.66 58.24
C HIS A 19 67.20 -19.20 57.81
N GLN A 20 66.15 -19.92 58.23
CA GLN A 20 64.77 -19.51 57.97
C GLN A 20 64.44 -18.17 58.64
N GLU A 21 64.86 -17.98 59.89
CA GLU A 21 64.68 -16.72 60.62
C GLU A 21 65.42 -15.56 59.94
N GLU A 22 66.70 -15.75 59.58
CA GLU A 22 67.48 -14.72 58.90
C GLU A 22 66.91 -14.36 57.52
N VAL A 23 66.47 -15.34 56.73
CA VAL A 23 65.84 -15.12 55.43
C VAL A 23 64.51 -14.37 55.59
N THR A 24 63.71 -14.68 56.61
CA THR A 24 62.47 -13.95 56.88
C THR A 24 62.72 -12.52 57.31
N GLU A 25 63.76 -12.26 58.11
CA GLU A 25 64.09 -10.92 58.58
C GLU A 25 64.65 -10.04 57.45
N VAL A 26 65.54 -10.59 56.61
CA VAL A 26 66.06 -9.89 55.42
C VAL A 26 64.93 -9.61 54.43
N SER A 27 64.09 -10.60 54.15
CA SER A 27 62.93 -10.44 53.26
C SER A 27 61.93 -9.38 53.79
N ALA A 28 61.74 -9.30 55.11
CA ALA A 28 60.88 -8.29 55.72
C ALA A 28 61.48 -6.88 55.62
N ARG A 29 62.80 -6.73 55.82
CA ARG A 29 63.51 -5.45 55.66
C ARG A 29 63.49 -4.97 54.21
N GLU A 30 63.70 -5.85 53.24
CA GLU A 30 63.61 -5.51 51.81
C GLU A 30 62.20 -5.11 51.40
N ARG A 31 61.16 -5.83 51.85
CA ARG A 31 59.76 -5.45 51.59
C ARG A 31 59.39 -4.10 52.22
N ALA A 32 59.89 -3.80 53.41
CA ALA A 32 59.66 -2.51 54.07
C ALA A 32 60.39 -1.36 53.35
N ALA A 33 61.61 -1.58 52.87
CA ALA A 33 62.36 -0.61 52.06
C ALA A 33 61.69 -0.37 50.70
N ALA A 34 61.26 -1.43 50.02
CA ALA A 34 60.51 -1.35 48.77
C ALA A 34 59.18 -0.63 48.95
N ARG A 35 58.46 -0.86 50.06
CA ARG A 35 57.20 -0.19 50.37
C ARG A 35 57.41 1.30 50.66
N ARG A 36 58.49 1.70 51.34
CA ARG A 36 58.85 3.11 51.55
C ARG A 36 59.26 3.81 50.27
N GLN A 37 60.05 3.16 49.40
CA GLN A 37 60.38 3.69 48.07
C GLN A 37 59.14 3.81 47.19
N PHE A 38 58.22 2.84 47.26
CA PHE A 38 56.95 2.86 46.54
C PHE A 38 56.02 3.97 47.06
N GLU A 39 55.93 4.17 48.37
CA GLU A 39 55.14 5.27 48.97
C GLU A 39 55.74 6.65 48.71
N GLN A 40 57.07 6.79 48.66
CA GLN A 40 57.75 8.02 48.25
C GLN A 40 57.58 8.31 46.75
N ASN A 41 57.61 7.28 45.90
CA ASN A 41 57.33 7.40 44.47
C ASN A 41 55.83 7.63 44.17
N LEU A 42 54.91 7.10 44.98
CA LEU A 42 53.48 7.42 44.89
C LEU A 42 53.23 8.88 45.26
N LYS A 43 53.84 9.39 46.32
CA LYS A 43 53.64 10.79 46.76
C LYS A 43 54.18 11.83 45.78
N SER A 44 55.10 11.48 44.87
CA SER A 44 55.64 12.39 43.85
C SER A 44 54.96 12.31 42.48
N VAL A 45 54.16 11.26 42.21
CA VAL A 45 53.52 11.01 40.90
C VAL A 45 51.98 11.01 40.95
N SER A 46 51.37 10.86 42.13
CA SER A 46 49.97 10.47 42.30
C SER A 46 48.92 11.44 41.73
N ASP A 47 48.94 12.73 42.05
CA ASP A 47 47.66 13.45 41.96
C ASP A 47 47.38 14.11 40.59
N ALA A 48 48.43 14.49 39.85
CA ALA A 48 48.26 15.14 38.54
C ALA A 48 48.26 14.12 37.37
N HIS A 49 49.14 13.11 37.41
CA HIS A 49 49.27 12.14 36.32
C HIS A 49 48.18 11.08 36.35
N ALA A 50 47.74 10.64 37.53
CA ALA A 50 46.61 9.72 37.65
C ALA A 50 45.28 10.39 37.26
N ALA A 51 45.10 11.68 37.57
CA ALA A 51 43.94 12.44 37.14
C ALA A 51 43.91 12.67 35.62
N ALA A 52 45.06 12.95 35.00
CA ALA A 52 45.19 13.07 33.55
C ALA A 52 44.89 11.74 32.83
N LEU A 53 45.49 10.64 33.30
CA LEU A 53 45.28 9.30 32.75
C LEU A 53 43.84 8.81 32.96
N ALA A 54 43.23 9.07 34.12
CA ALA A 54 41.83 8.75 34.37
C ALA A 54 40.89 9.56 33.46
N LYS A 55 41.19 10.84 33.20
CA LYS A 55 40.43 11.67 32.28
C LYS A 55 40.58 11.21 30.83
N GLU A 56 41.77 10.77 30.43
CA GLU A 56 42.06 10.23 29.10
C GLU A 56 41.39 8.85 28.87
N VAL A 57 41.42 7.97 29.88
CA VAL A 57 40.70 6.68 29.86
C VAL A 57 39.18 6.88 29.89
N ALA A 58 38.67 7.87 30.63
CA ALA A 58 37.25 8.22 30.63
C ALA A 58 36.81 8.84 29.29
N SER A 59 37.65 9.70 28.71
CA SER A 59 37.41 10.31 27.39
C SER A 59 37.42 9.26 26.27
N SER A 60 38.39 8.34 26.26
CA SER A 60 38.47 7.25 25.29
C SER A 60 37.35 6.22 25.44
N ARG A 61 36.94 5.89 26.68
CA ARG A 61 35.74 5.07 26.93
C ARG A 61 34.45 5.77 26.49
N GLY A 62 34.34 7.08 26.71
CA GLY A 62 33.21 7.90 26.25
C GLY A 62 33.10 7.93 24.73
N LEU A 63 34.22 8.16 24.04
CA LEU A 63 34.31 8.14 22.58
C LEU A 63 33.94 6.75 22.01
N GLY A 64 34.47 5.67 22.58
CA GLY A 64 34.11 4.30 22.17
C GLY A 64 32.63 3.95 22.40
N PHE A 65 32.00 4.52 23.43
CA PHE A 65 30.57 4.35 23.70
C PHE A 65 29.70 5.18 22.74
N GLU A 66 30.15 6.37 22.35
CA GLU A 66 29.47 7.19 21.35
C GLU A 66 29.59 6.60 19.93
N GLU A 67 30.77 6.13 19.54
CA GLU A 67 30.98 5.40 18.28
C GLU A 67 30.21 4.08 18.25
N GLY A 68 30.20 3.32 19.35
CA GLY A 68 29.40 2.10 19.48
C GLY A 68 27.90 2.35 19.32
N ARG A 69 27.36 3.39 19.99
CA ARG A 69 25.95 3.77 19.82
C ARG A 69 25.64 4.31 18.43
N ALA A 70 26.57 5.01 17.78
CA ALA A 70 26.40 5.45 16.40
C ALA A 70 26.35 4.25 15.44
N PHE A 71 27.23 3.26 15.65
CA PHE A 71 27.23 2.03 14.88
C PHE A 71 25.97 1.19 15.09
N GLU A 72 25.51 1.04 16.34
CA GLU A 72 24.24 0.37 16.66
C GLU A 72 23.04 1.06 15.98
N ARG A 73 23.00 2.40 15.98
CA ARG A 73 21.94 3.15 15.27
C ARG A 73 21.97 2.92 13.76
N LEU A 74 23.16 2.87 13.17
CA LEU A 74 23.33 2.57 11.74
C LEU A 74 22.92 1.13 11.43
N ASP A 75 23.25 0.17 12.30
CA ASP A 75 22.86 -1.23 12.15
C ASP A 75 21.36 -1.44 12.31
N VAL A 76 20.72 -0.75 13.27
CA VAL A 76 19.26 -0.76 13.43
C VAL A 76 18.60 -0.15 12.20
N ALA A 77 19.07 1.03 11.74
CA ALA A 77 18.53 1.67 10.54
C ALA A 77 18.70 0.82 9.28
N ARG A 78 19.81 0.07 9.16
CA ARG A 78 20.03 -0.89 8.08
C ARG A 78 19.03 -2.05 8.15
N LYS A 79 18.88 -2.68 9.32
CA LYS A 79 17.91 -3.77 9.52
C LYS A 79 16.47 -3.32 9.29
N GLU A 80 16.13 -2.10 9.69
CA GLU A 80 14.83 -1.50 9.42
C GLU A 80 14.59 -1.31 7.92
N ARG A 81 15.58 -0.81 7.17
CA ARG A 81 15.50 -0.71 5.70
C ARG A 81 15.34 -2.07 5.03
N GLU A 82 16.16 -3.04 5.44
CA GLU A 82 16.07 -4.43 4.93
C GLU A 82 14.70 -5.05 5.24
N ALA A 83 14.16 -4.81 6.44
CA ALA A 83 12.83 -5.29 6.83
C ALA A 83 11.71 -4.59 6.04
N ILE A 84 11.83 -3.28 5.74
CA ILE A 84 10.88 -2.55 4.90
C ILE A 84 10.92 -3.10 3.47
N GLU A 85 12.10 -3.26 2.88
CA GLU A 85 12.26 -3.80 1.52
C GLU A 85 11.72 -5.23 1.43
N GLU A 86 11.96 -6.07 2.45
CA GLU A 86 11.40 -7.41 2.50
C GLU A 86 9.88 -7.42 2.68
N ALA A 87 9.33 -6.53 3.52
CA ALA A 87 7.89 -6.36 3.66
C ALA A 87 7.25 -5.89 2.35
N GLU A 88 7.84 -4.91 1.64
CA GLU A 88 7.38 -4.46 0.33
C GLU A 88 7.45 -5.58 -0.72
N ARG A 89 8.49 -6.42 -0.68
CA ARG A 89 8.60 -7.59 -1.57
C ARG A 89 7.49 -8.59 -1.32
N LEU A 90 7.26 -8.96 -0.06
CA LEU A 90 6.19 -9.89 0.33
C LEU A 90 4.81 -9.32 -0.03
N GLU A 91 4.59 -8.02 0.17
CA GLU A 91 3.35 -7.35 -0.22
C GLU A 91 3.14 -7.38 -1.74
N ARG A 92 4.21 -7.13 -2.51
CA ARG A 92 4.17 -7.19 -3.98
C ARG A 92 3.90 -8.61 -4.48
N GLU A 93 4.56 -9.62 -3.93
CA GLU A 93 4.31 -11.03 -4.25
C GLU A 93 2.85 -11.42 -3.94
N ALA A 94 2.35 -11.03 -2.76
CA ALA A 94 0.95 -11.27 -2.39
C ALA A 94 -0.02 -10.52 -3.31
N ALA A 95 0.31 -9.32 -3.77
CA ALA A 95 -0.50 -8.57 -4.73
C ALA A 95 -0.52 -9.24 -6.11
N ILE A 96 0.60 -9.78 -6.59
CA ILE A 96 0.69 -10.55 -7.83
C ILE A 96 -0.18 -11.81 -7.74
N GLU A 97 -0.11 -12.54 -6.63
CA GLU A 97 -0.95 -13.72 -6.42
C GLU A 97 -2.44 -13.40 -6.38
N ARG A 98 -2.84 -12.27 -5.77
CA ARG A 98 -4.23 -11.79 -5.84
C ARG A 98 -4.63 -11.39 -7.26
N ALA A 99 -3.74 -10.71 -7.99
CA ALA A 99 -4.01 -10.20 -9.33
C ALA A 99 -4.19 -11.33 -10.37
N LYS A 100 -3.55 -12.49 -10.16
CA LYS A 100 -3.68 -13.68 -11.01
C LYS A 100 -5.13 -14.14 -11.21
N TRP A 101 -6.00 -13.89 -10.23
CA TRP A 101 -7.42 -14.23 -10.30
C TRP A 101 -8.30 -13.10 -10.84
N LEU A 102 -7.77 -11.87 -10.87
CA LEU A 102 -8.51 -10.68 -11.30
C LEU A 102 -8.28 -10.37 -12.78
N VAL A 103 -7.08 -10.63 -13.28
CA VAL A 103 -6.62 -10.21 -14.60
C VAL A 103 -6.06 -11.41 -15.34
N SER A 104 -6.52 -11.59 -16.58
CA SER A 104 -5.98 -12.64 -17.46
C SER A 104 -4.47 -12.44 -17.68
N PRO A 105 -3.66 -13.52 -17.67
CA PRO A 105 -2.25 -13.43 -18.03
C PRO A 105 -2.03 -13.26 -19.55
N ASN A 106 -3.04 -13.60 -20.36
CA ASN A 106 -2.95 -13.55 -21.82
C ASN A 106 -3.26 -12.14 -22.33
N PRO A 107 -2.44 -11.59 -23.24
CA PRO A 107 -2.74 -10.33 -23.92
C PRO A 107 -4.09 -10.34 -24.64
N LEU A 108 -4.68 -9.16 -24.79
CA LEU A 108 -5.90 -8.98 -25.57
C LEU A 108 -5.63 -9.26 -27.06
N PRO A 109 -6.54 -9.94 -27.77
CA PRO A 109 -6.33 -10.37 -29.17
C PRO A 109 -6.54 -9.21 -30.16
N ILE A 110 -5.83 -8.09 -29.98
CA ILE A 110 -6.00 -6.87 -30.79
C ILE A 110 -4.86 -6.63 -31.79
N SER A 111 -3.71 -7.29 -31.63
CA SER A 111 -2.47 -6.97 -32.39
C SER A 111 -2.66 -7.02 -33.91
N GLN A 112 -3.42 -8.00 -34.41
CA GLN A 112 -3.69 -8.15 -35.85
C GLN A 112 -4.62 -7.07 -36.42
N HIS A 113 -5.33 -6.34 -35.56
CA HIS A 113 -6.32 -5.35 -35.96
C HIS A 113 -5.83 -3.91 -35.90
N ILE A 114 -4.66 -3.67 -35.26
CA ILE A 114 -4.14 -2.32 -34.97
C ILE A 114 -4.04 -1.46 -36.24
N ALA A 115 -3.37 -1.95 -37.28
CA ALA A 115 -3.14 -1.17 -38.50
C ALA A 115 -4.45 -0.80 -39.21
N LYS A 116 -5.39 -1.75 -39.28
CA LYS A 116 -6.72 -1.52 -39.87
C LYS A 116 -7.51 -0.51 -39.04
N PHE A 117 -7.53 -0.68 -37.72
CA PHE A 117 -8.22 0.21 -36.80
C PHE A 117 -7.71 1.66 -36.91
N GLN A 118 -6.39 1.87 -36.87
CA GLN A 118 -5.80 3.20 -37.05
C GLN A 118 -6.17 3.83 -38.40
N SER A 119 -6.11 3.05 -39.48
CA SER A 119 -6.53 3.51 -40.81
C SER A 119 -8.00 3.92 -40.83
N ASP A 120 -8.88 3.13 -40.23
CA ASP A 120 -10.32 3.42 -40.17
C ASP A 120 -10.61 4.65 -39.32
N VAL A 121 -9.95 4.79 -38.16
CA VAL A 121 -10.08 5.98 -37.29
C VAL A 121 -9.66 7.24 -38.05
N ASN A 122 -8.51 7.22 -38.71
CA ASN A 122 -8.01 8.36 -39.48
C ASN A 122 -8.86 8.69 -40.71
N GLY A 123 -9.59 7.72 -41.26
CA GLY A 123 -10.47 7.91 -42.42
C GLY A 123 -11.89 8.31 -42.07
N ARG A 124 -12.38 7.98 -40.87
CA ARG A 124 -13.78 8.20 -40.45
C ARG A 124 -13.96 9.39 -39.52
N LEU A 125 -12.98 9.70 -38.68
CA LEU A 125 -13.08 10.81 -37.73
C LEU A 125 -12.59 12.11 -38.36
N GLU A 126 -13.33 13.19 -38.11
CA GLU A 126 -12.89 14.56 -38.45
C GLU A 126 -11.68 14.97 -37.60
N TYR A 127 -11.64 14.55 -36.33
CA TYR A 127 -10.57 14.84 -35.37
C TYR A 127 -10.01 13.54 -34.76
N PRO A 128 -9.16 12.80 -35.50
CA PRO A 128 -8.52 11.60 -34.97
C PRO A 128 -7.49 11.94 -33.88
N PRO A 129 -7.16 10.98 -33.00
CA PRO A 129 -6.04 11.13 -32.08
C PRO A 129 -4.75 11.48 -32.83
N GLU A 130 -4.00 12.46 -32.34
CA GLU A 130 -2.73 12.86 -32.96
C GLU A 130 -1.77 11.67 -33.01
N SER A 131 -1.09 11.46 -34.14
CA SER A 131 -0.23 10.31 -34.38
C SER A 131 0.91 10.15 -33.36
N GLU A 132 1.41 11.25 -32.80
CA GLU A 132 2.49 11.26 -31.79
C GLU A 132 1.97 11.29 -30.35
N SER A 133 0.66 11.14 -30.13
CA SER A 133 0.07 11.21 -28.79
C SER A 133 0.06 9.86 -28.07
N HIS A 134 0.24 9.90 -26.76
CA HIS A 134 0.03 8.76 -25.84
C HIS A 134 -1.42 8.23 -25.83
N GLN A 135 -2.35 8.85 -26.56
CA GLN A 135 -3.71 8.34 -26.69
C GLN A 135 -3.72 7.00 -27.43
N TRP A 136 -2.87 6.84 -28.45
CA TRP A 136 -2.75 5.57 -29.17
C TRP A 136 -2.24 4.45 -28.28
N ASP A 137 -1.29 4.74 -27.38
CA ASP A 137 -0.78 3.77 -26.41
C ASP A 137 -1.91 3.23 -25.52
N MET A 138 -2.78 4.11 -25.03
CA MET A 138 -3.97 3.70 -24.25
C MET A 138 -4.95 2.89 -25.09
N ILE A 139 -5.29 3.36 -26.29
CA ILE A 139 -6.32 2.74 -27.14
C ILE A 139 -5.89 1.33 -27.57
N LEU A 140 -4.63 1.18 -27.97
CA LEU A 140 -4.07 -0.02 -28.59
C LEU A 140 -3.32 -0.92 -27.61
N SER A 141 -3.33 -0.63 -26.30
CA SER A 141 -2.69 -1.47 -25.29
C SER A 141 -3.29 -2.88 -25.30
N ASP A 142 -2.45 -3.88 -25.51
CA ASP A 142 -2.83 -5.31 -25.45
C ASP A 142 -2.76 -5.87 -24.02
N CYS A 143 -2.27 -5.07 -23.07
CA CYS A 143 -2.24 -5.44 -21.66
C CYS A 143 -3.68 -5.60 -21.13
N PRO A 144 -4.03 -6.73 -20.48
CA PRO A 144 -5.35 -6.93 -19.90
C PRO A 144 -5.69 -5.97 -18.76
N ALA A 145 -4.67 -5.41 -18.10
CA ALA A 145 -4.82 -4.35 -17.10
C ALA A 145 -3.92 -3.16 -17.45
N THR A 146 -4.49 -2.18 -18.12
CA THR A 146 -3.79 -0.93 -18.48
C THR A 146 -4.15 0.17 -17.49
N TYR A 147 -3.16 0.68 -16.76
CA TYR A 147 -3.30 1.88 -15.94
C TYR A 147 -2.92 3.12 -16.77
N VAL A 148 -3.75 4.16 -16.71
CA VAL A 148 -3.56 5.39 -17.49
C VAL A 148 -3.61 6.60 -16.58
N ILE A 149 -2.55 7.41 -16.62
CA ILE A 149 -2.49 8.72 -15.96
C ILE A 149 -2.90 9.77 -16.99
N ALA A 150 -4.01 10.46 -16.76
CA ALA A 150 -4.58 11.39 -17.73
C ALA A 150 -4.92 12.73 -17.06
N GLY A 151 -4.33 13.81 -17.55
CA GLY A 151 -4.67 15.18 -17.12
C GLY A 151 -6.05 15.63 -17.61
N ALA A 152 -6.54 16.76 -17.08
CA ALA A 152 -7.74 17.39 -17.62
C ALA A 152 -7.54 17.76 -19.10
N GLY A 153 -8.58 17.57 -19.92
CA GLY A 153 -8.51 17.88 -21.36
C GLY A 153 -7.72 16.89 -22.23
N SER A 154 -7.08 15.87 -21.66
CA SER A 154 -6.26 14.87 -22.38
C SER A 154 -7.01 13.94 -23.35
N GLY A 155 -8.34 14.09 -23.50
CA GLY A 155 -9.13 13.23 -24.38
C GLY A 155 -9.42 11.83 -23.82
N LYS A 156 -9.30 11.61 -22.50
CA LYS A 156 -9.54 10.31 -21.83
C LYS A 156 -10.85 9.62 -22.25
N SER A 157 -11.98 10.32 -22.19
CA SER A 157 -13.28 9.73 -22.50
C SER A 157 -13.36 9.32 -23.98
N THR A 158 -12.84 10.15 -24.88
CA THR A 158 -12.78 9.86 -26.33
C THR A 158 -11.89 8.65 -26.61
N SER A 159 -10.71 8.61 -25.98
CA SER A 159 -9.77 7.48 -26.11
C SER A 159 -10.39 6.18 -25.58
N LEU A 160 -11.12 6.25 -24.47
CA LEU A 160 -11.80 5.07 -23.92
C LEU A 160 -12.94 4.57 -24.83
N VAL A 161 -13.69 5.47 -25.47
CA VAL A 161 -14.71 5.08 -26.48
C VAL A 161 -14.07 4.38 -27.67
N LEU A 162 -12.95 4.90 -28.19
CA LEU A 162 -12.21 4.24 -29.28
C LEU A 162 -11.68 2.87 -28.87
N ARG A 163 -11.24 2.72 -27.62
CA ARG A 163 -10.84 1.40 -27.08
C ARG A 163 -12.01 0.43 -27.03
N VAL A 164 -13.20 0.87 -26.60
CA VAL A 164 -14.42 0.02 -26.61
C VAL A 164 -14.78 -0.38 -28.05
N LEU A 165 -14.66 0.53 -29.01
CA LEU A 165 -14.87 0.23 -30.43
C LEU A 165 -13.89 -0.82 -30.96
N LEU A 166 -12.60 -0.68 -30.66
CA LEU A 166 -11.58 -1.65 -31.05
C LEU A 166 -11.93 -3.05 -30.51
N LEU A 167 -12.27 -3.15 -29.23
CA LEU A 167 -12.62 -4.43 -28.60
C LEU A 167 -13.89 -5.03 -29.21
N ASN A 168 -14.91 -4.21 -29.47
CA ASN A 168 -16.19 -4.70 -29.97
C ASN A 168 -16.18 -5.04 -31.47
N LEU A 169 -15.74 -4.10 -32.32
CA LEU A 169 -15.88 -4.22 -33.78
C LEU A 169 -14.70 -4.95 -34.45
N TYR A 170 -13.53 -5.00 -33.80
CA TYR A 170 -12.33 -5.58 -34.40
C TYR A 170 -11.90 -6.85 -33.68
N ALA A 171 -11.88 -6.86 -32.34
CA ALA A 171 -11.61 -8.08 -31.58
C ALA A 171 -12.86 -8.97 -31.39
N GLU A 172 -14.01 -8.57 -31.96
CA GLU A 172 -15.27 -9.32 -31.94
C GLU A 172 -15.76 -9.70 -30.54
N ILE A 173 -15.39 -8.90 -29.52
CA ILE A 173 -15.87 -9.10 -28.15
C ILE A 173 -17.31 -8.60 -28.08
N ASP A 174 -18.20 -9.48 -27.63
CA ASP A 174 -19.62 -9.16 -27.48
C ASP A 174 -19.81 -7.99 -26.51
N ARG A 175 -20.77 -7.10 -26.83
CA ARG A 175 -21.03 -5.91 -26.01
C ARG A 175 -21.44 -6.27 -24.58
N GLY A 176 -22.15 -7.39 -24.39
CA GLY A 176 -22.54 -7.90 -23.08
C GLY A 176 -21.35 -8.33 -22.21
N GLN A 177 -20.17 -8.52 -22.82
CA GLN A 177 -18.92 -8.82 -22.13
C GLN A 177 -18.07 -7.57 -21.87
N ILE A 178 -18.49 -6.40 -22.34
CA ILE A 178 -17.80 -5.12 -22.12
C ILE A 178 -18.58 -4.32 -21.08
N SER A 179 -17.88 -3.82 -20.07
CA SER A 179 -18.46 -2.93 -19.06
C SER A 179 -17.54 -1.73 -18.82
N VAL A 180 -18.11 -0.53 -18.91
CA VAL A 180 -17.45 0.73 -18.64
C VAL A 180 -18.06 1.33 -17.38
N PHE A 181 -17.21 1.61 -16.39
CA PHE A 181 -17.63 2.22 -15.14
C PHE A 181 -17.30 3.71 -15.11
N THR A 182 -18.26 4.51 -14.66
CA THR A 182 -18.06 5.93 -14.40
C THR A 182 -18.49 6.29 -12.97
N PHE A 183 -17.90 7.37 -12.44
CA PHE A 183 -18.24 7.87 -11.10
C PHE A 183 -19.52 8.73 -11.10
N THR A 184 -19.72 9.54 -12.15
CA THR A 184 -20.83 10.48 -12.20
C THR A 184 -21.78 10.16 -13.35
N ARG A 185 -23.06 10.53 -13.17
CA ARG A 185 -24.11 10.37 -14.18
C ARG A 185 -23.87 11.24 -15.41
N ALA A 186 -23.40 12.47 -15.21
CA ALA A 186 -23.04 13.35 -16.31
C ALA A 186 -21.96 12.72 -17.21
N SER A 187 -20.93 12.10 -16.60
CA SER A 187 -19.92 11.36 -17.36
C SER A 187 -20.47 10.11 -18.05
N ARG A 188 -21.46 9.42 -17.45
CA ARG A 188 -22.16 8.29 -18.10
C ARG A 188 -22.93 8.75 -19.34
N ALA A 189 -23.75 9.79 -19.22
CA ALA A 189 -24.55 10.32 -20.32
C ALA A 189 -23.67 10.84 -21.47
N ASP A 190 -22.60 11.57 -21.15
CA ASP A 190 -21.61 12.03 -22.12
C ASP A 190 -20.93 10.85 -22.84
N PHE A 191 -20.56 9.79 -22.09
CA PHE A 191 -19.96 8.60 -22.69
C PHE A 191 -20.95 7.87 -23.61
N ILE A 192 -22.20 7.66 -23.19
CA ILE A 192 -23.23 7.00 -24.02
C ILE A 192 -23.44 7.77 -25.32
N LYS A 193 -23.57 9.10 -25.24
CA LYS A 193 -23.71 9.95 -26.44
C LYS A 193 -22.53 9.75 -27.39
N LYS A 194 -21.29 9.89 -26.89
CA LYS A 194 -20.08 9.71 -27.69
C LYS A 194 -19.96 8.31 -28.27
N TYR A 195 -20.29 7.28 -27.49
CA TYR A 195 -20.22 5.90 -27.96
C TYR A 195 -21.20 5.67 -29.12
N ARG A 196 -22.44 6.14 -29.01
CA ARG A 196 -23.44 6.05 -30.08
C ARG A 196 -23.00 6.78 -31.35
N GLU A 197 -22.49 8.00 -31.21
CA GLU A 197 -21.93 8.77 -32.34
C GLU A 197 -20.81 8.00 -33.06
N ARG A 198 -19.84 7.47 -32.31
CA ARG A 198 -18.73 6.72 -32.93
C ARG A 198 -19.20 5.40 -33.54
N MET A 199 -20.18 4.72 -32.95
CA MET A 199 -20.78 3.52 -33.54
C MET A 199 -21.47 3.81 -34.88
N ASP A 200 -22.12 4.97 -34.99
CA ASP A 200 -22.78 5.44 -36.23
C ASP A 200 -21.76 5.76 -37.34
N GLU A 201 -20.62 6.39 -37.00
CA GLU A 201 -19.51 6.61 -37.94
C GLU A 201 -18.90 5.31 -38.49
N TRP A 202 -19.04 4.20 -37.76
CA TRP A 202 -18.68 2.86 -38.21
C TRP A 202 -19.79 2.15 -39.00
N GLY A 203 -20.94 2.79 -39.21
CA GLY A 203 -22.11 2.22 -39.87
C GLY A 203 -22.79 1.12 -39.07
N CYS A 204 -22.56 1.09 -37.75
CA CYS A 204 -23.10 0.09 -36.83
C CYS A 204 -23.92 0.79 -35.73
N PRO A 205 -24.99 1.52 -36.05
CA PRO A 205 -25.75 2.28 -35.07
C PRO A 205 -26.30 1.36 -33.99
N ILE A 206 -26.26 1.83 -32.74
CA ILE A 206 -26.82 1.12 -31.58
C ILE A 206 -27.93 1.95 -30.94
N SER A 207 -28.89 1.24 -30.37
CA SER A 207 -29.95 1.83 -29.56
C SER A 207 -29.37 2.43 -28.28
N GLU A 208 -30.16 3.30 -27.64
CA GLU A 208 -29.77 3.88 -26.37
C GLU A 208 -29.68 2.82 -25.26
N ASP A 209 -30.56 1.83 -25.26
CA ASP A 209 -30.58 0.75 -24.28
C ASP A 209 -29.36 -0.15 -24.42
N GLU A 210 -28.94 -0.47 -25.64
CA GLU A 210 -27.68 -1.18 -25.90
C GLU A 210 -26.48 -0.39 -25.37
N ALA A 211 -26.43 0.92 -25.59
CA ALA A 211 -25.35 1.75 -25.06
C ALA A 211 -25.35 1.83 -23.53
N LYS A 212 -26.54 1.94 -22.90
CA LYS A 212 -26.73 1.89 -21.44
C LYS A 212 -26.31 0.54 -20.85
N SER A 213 -26.41 -0.55 -21.61
CA SER A 213 -26.00 -1.87 -21.13
C SER A 213 -24.49 -1.99 -20.91
N VAL A 214 -23.70 -1.28 -21.72
CA VAL A 214 -22.23 -1.23 -21.68
C VAL A 214 -21.73 -0.27 -20.61
N VAL A 215 -22.40 0.86 -20.38
CA VAL A 215 -21.90 1.95 -19.51
C VAL A 215 -22.74 2.08 -18.25
N ARG A 216 -22.11 1.87 -17.09
CA ARG A 216 -22.80 1.84 -15.79
C ARG A 216 -22.10 2.75 -14.78
N THR A 217 -22.83 3.17 -13.76
CA THR A 217 -22.20 3.82 -12.61
C THR A 217 -21.59 2.77 -11.69
N PHE A 218 -20.56 3.14 -10.93
CA PHE A 218 -19.95 2.21 -9.96
C PHE A 218 -20.97 1.67 -8.94
N HIS A 219 -21.87 2.53 -8.46
CA HIS A 219 -22.86 2.20 -7.45
C HIS A 219 -23.86 1.13 -7.90
N SER A 220 -24.32 1.17 -9.15
CA SER A 220 -25.27 0.16 -9.64
C SER A 220 -24.65 -1.23 -9.77
N MET A 221 -23.34 -1.31 -10.09
CA MET A 221 -22.64 -2.60 -10.12
C MET A 221 -22.42 -3.18 -8.73
N VAL A 222 -22.00 -2.35 -7.77
CA VAL A 222 -21.82 -2.80 -6.37
C VAL A 222 -23.15 -3.32 -5.80
N LEU A 223 -24.26 -2.62 -6.07
CA LEU A 223 -25.59 -3.08 -5.66
C LEU A 223 -25.95 -4.44 -6.26
N LYS A 224 -25.70 -4.64 -7.56
CA LYS A 224 -25.91 -5.93 -8.25
C LYS A 224 -25.08 -7.05 -7.62
N MET A 225 -23.80 -6.79 -7.34
CA MET A 225 -22.92 -7.76 -6.70
C MET A 225 -23.40 -8.10 -5.28
N ALA A 226 -23.79 -7.10 -4.49
CA ALA A 226 -24.33 -7.29 -3.15
C ALA A 226 -25.62 -8.12 -3.15
N ARG A 227 -26.53 -7.84 -4.11
CA ARG A 227 -27.77 -8.61 -4.32
C ARG A 227 -27.49 -10.07 -4.66
N SER A 228 -26.43 -10.33 -5.40
CA SER A 228 -26.06 -11.68 -5.86
C SER A 228 -25.29 -12.49 -4.81
N ALA A 229 -24.51 -11.84 -3.93
CA ALA A 229 -23.58 -12.52 -3.02
C ALA A 229 -24.04 -12.59 -1.57
N MET A 230 -24.79 -11.59 -1.07
CA MET A 230 -25.08 -11.49 0.36
C MET A 230 -26.55 -11.78 0.68
N HIS A 231 -27.48 -11.09 0.01
CA HIS A 231 -28.93 -11.28 0.20
C HIS A 231 -29.71 -10.77 -1.03
N PRO A 232 -30.90 -11.33 -1.35
CA PRO A 232 -31.73 -10.87 -2.47
C PRO A 232 -32.20 -9.40 -2.37
N ARG A 233 -32.14 -8.81 -1.17
CA ARG A 233 -32.50 -7.42 -0.85
C ARG A 233 -31.47 -6.82 0.13
N PRO A 234 -30.28 -6.42 -0.34
CA PRO A 234 -29.38 -5.65 0.48
C PRO A 234 -30.02 -4.28 0.68
N VAL A 235 -30.38 -3.98 1.92
CA VAL A 235 -30.83 -2.65 2.32
C VAL A 235 -29.65 -1.70 2.12
N VAL A 236 -29.67 -0.99 1.00
CA VAL A 236 -28.80 0.16 0.77
C VAL A 236 -29.56 1.38 1.23
N LEU A 237 -28.97 2.15 2.15
CA LEU A 237 -29.61 3.26 2.85
C LEU A 237 -30.29 4.29 1.92
N GLU A 238 -29.84 4.42 0.67
CA GLU A 238 -30.43 5.30 -0.35
C GLU A 238 -31.65 4.72 -1.10
N LEU A 239 -31.95 3.41 -0.99
CA LEU A 239 -33.05 2.73 -1.70
C LEU A 239 -34.21 2.29 -0.80
N LEU A 240 -34.11 2.55 0.51
CA LEU A 240 -35.04 2.05 1.53
C LEU A 240 -36.50 2.44 1.30
N ASP A 241 -36.75 3.66 0.80
CA ASP A 241 -38.10 4.20 0.71
C ASP A 241 -38.92 3.57 -0.44
N ARG A 242 -38.26 3.03 -1.48
CA ARG A 242 -38.92 2.52 -2.70
C ARG A 242 -38.90 1.01 -2.90
N GLU A 243 -38.12 0.25 -2.12
CA GLU A 243 -38.32 -1.22 -2.05
C GLU A 243 -39.71 -1.59 -1.48
N THR A 244 -40.40 -0.64 -0.86
CA THR A 244 -41.80 -0.73 -0.41
C THR A 244 -42.79 -0.85 -1.58
N GLU A 245 -42.45 -0.37 -2.77
CA GLU A 245 -43.33 -0.34 -3.96
C GLU A 245 -43.10 -1.52 -4.93
N GLY A 246 -41.99 -2.27 -4.78
CA GLY A 246 -41.69 -3.45 -5.60
C GLY A 246 -40.19 -3.69 -5.83
N PRO A 247 -39.82 -4.82 -6.49
CA PRO A 247 -38.41 -5.12 -6.79
C PRO A 247 -37.87 -4.21 -7.90
N VAL A 248 -36.89 -3.36 -7.57
CA VAL A 248 -36.19 -2.46 -8.50
C VAL A 248 -35.23 -3.24 -9.40
N GLN A 249 -35.44 -3.20 -10.73
CA GLN A 249 -34.57 -3.86 -11.70
C GLN A 249 -33.22 -3.16 -11.84
N ASP A 250 -32.15 -3.88 -12.20
CA ASP A 250 -30.77 -3.34 -12.26
C ASP A 250 -30.61 -2.14 -13.22
N PHE A 251 -31.34 -2.11 -14.33
CA PHE A 251 -31.37 -0.96 -15.25
C PHE A 251 -32.20 0.19 -14.70
N ASP A 252 -33.25 -0.14 -13.93
CA ASP A 252 -34.06 0.85 -13.22
C ASP A 252 -33.31 1.44 -12.04
N VAL A 253 -32.30 0.79 -11.43
CA VAL A 253 -31.47 1.42 -10.39
C VAL A 253 -30.78 2.67 -10.93
N ASP A 254 -30.28 2.61 -12.17
CA ASP A 254 -29.67 3.77 -12.82
C ASP A 254 -30.72 4.88 -13.04
N ASN A 255 -31.97 4.53 -13.41
CA ASN A 255 -33.10 5.47 -13.59
C ASN A 255 -33.76 5.93 -12.27
N LEU A 256 -33.75 5.12 -11.20
CA LEU A 256 -34.30 5.47 -9.88
C LEU A 256 -33.46 6.54 -9.21
N LEU A 257 -32.17 6.46 -9.49
CA LEU A 257 -31.22 7.49 -9.15
C LEU A 257 -31.52 8.79 -9.96
N GLU A 258 -32.12 8.74 -11.15
CA GLU A 258 -32.34 9.88 -12.07
C GLU A 258 -33.36 10.95 -11.60
N LEU A 259 -34.04 10.81 -10.46
CA LEU A 259 -34.99 11.84 -10.01
C LEU A 259 -34.27 13.06 -9.43
N THR A 260 -34.30 14.14 -10.21
CA THR A 260 -33.89 15.48 -9.80
C THR A 260 -35.08 16.23 -9.21
N GLU A 261 -34.80 17.26 -8.40
CA GLU A 261 -35.72 18.08 -7.58
C GLU A 261 -37.08 18.45 -8.21
N LYS A 262 -37.21 18.43 -9.54
CA LYS A 262 -38.48 18.63 -10.25
C LYS A 262 -39.56 17.58 -9.96
N GLU A 263 -39.18 16.35 -9.65
CA GLU A 263 -40.18 15.32 -9.30
C GLU A 263 -40.59 15.38 -7.83
N ALA A 264 -39.78 15.99 -6.96
CA ALA A 264 -40.17 16.31 -5.60
C ALA A 264 -41.25 17.42 -5.57
N GLU A 265 -41.17 18.38 -6.49
CA GLU A 265 -42.20 19.43 -6.65
C GLU A 265 -43.52 18.89 -7.23
N ALA A 266 -43.48 17.91 -8.13
CA ALA A 266 -44.69 17.29 -8.68
C ALA A 266 -45.46 16.47 -7.63
N VAL A 267 -44.74 15.73 -6.78
CA VAL A 267 -45.35 14.94 -5.68
C VAL A 267 -45.89 15.85 -4.57
N MET A 268 -45.22 16.96 -4.26
CA MET A 268 -45.69 17.96 -3.28
C MET A 268 -46.84 18.85 -3.81
N GLY A 269 -47.03 18.92 -5.14
CA GLY A 269 -48.11 19.68 -5.77
C GLY A 269 -49.43 18.92 -5.86
N GLU A 270 -49.40 17.59 -6.00
CA GLU A 270 -50.62 16.76 -6.07
C GLU A 270 -51.28 16.50 -4.71
N GLU A 271 -50.54 16.61 -3.60
CA GLU A 271 -51.12 16.47 -2.24
C GLU A 271 -51.94 17.69 -1.79
N ALA A 272 -51.83 18.84 -2.46
CA ALA A 272 -52.57 20.05 -2.09
C ALA A 272 -53.99 20.13 -2.69
N GLU A 273 -54.31 19.37 -3.75
CA GLU A 273 -55.61 19.46 -4.43
C GLU A 273 -56.60 18.34 -4.09
N THR A 274 -56.19 17.32 -3.33
CA THR A 274 -57.06 16.17 -3.00
C THR A 274 -57.62 16.18 -1.57
N GLY A 275 -57.32 17.20 -0.77
CA GLY A 275 -57.62 17.28 0.66
C GLY A 275 -58.91 17.99 1.09
N GLU A 276 -59.85 18.33 0.20
CA GLU A 276 -61.06 19.07 0.62
C GLU A 276 -62.36 18.60 -0.06
N ALA A 277 -62.67 17.31 0.05
CA ALA A 277 -64.06 16.84 -0.12
C ALA A 277 -64.30 15.45 0.48
N ARG A 278 -64.90 15.39 1.70
CA ARG A 278 -65.96 14.44 2.13
C ARG A 278 -66.22 14.61 3.64
N HIS A 279 -67.24 15.39 4.02
CA HIS A 279 -68.58 14.96 4.44
C HIS A 279 -68.59 14.10 5.73
N THR A 280 -68.81 14.70 6.91
CA THR A 280 -70.12 14.83 7.60
C THR A 280 -70.99 13.57 7.58
N THR A 281 -71.19 12.94 8.74
CA THR A 281 -72.50 12.44 9.22
C THR A 281 -72.39 12.03 10.70
N LYS A 282 -73.32 12.54 11.51
CA LYS A 282 -73.55 12.23 12.94
C LYS A 282 -74.31 10.90 13.07
N PRO A 283 -74.18 10.17 14.19
CA PRO A 283 -75.14 9.16 14.58
C PRO A 283 -76.20 9.73 15.55
N GLU A 284 -77.39 9.13 15.51
CA GLU A 284 -78.51 9.29 16.46
C GLU A 284 -78.22 8.65 17.82
#